data_AF-A0A352K166-F1
#
_entry.id   AF-A0A352K166-F1
#
_cell.length_a   1.000
_cell.length_b   1.000
_cell.length_c   1.000
_cell.angle_alpha   90.00
_cell.angle_beta   90.00
_cell.angle_gamma   90.00
#
_symmetry.space_group_name_H-M   'P 1'
#
loop_
_entity.id
_entity.type
_entity.pdbx_description
1 polymer ?
#
loop_
_entity_poly.entity_id
_entity_poly.type
_entity_poly.pdbx_seq_one_letter_code
_entity_poly.pdbx_strand_id
1 'polypeptide(L)'
;KERLYPKTVTAAYVGLASKLSLFKVSRSINDYDEEAIRAVIPGVELAKLWSIVGTVDSVFKLMNWLIIGISLISMVTMTMTGLDSRTREMTILRALGATPSKLAGMIMMETALISVVSISLAIGLVRLLTWGTADIVSQWAGIRIELSWIAADELLTLWSIVAAGLIASLIPASMVYKRSLHQGFSS
;
A
#
# COMPACT_ATOMS: atom_id res chain seq x y z
N LYS A 1 -37.23 -48.38 9.35
CA LYS A 1 -36.25 -47.27 9.54
C LYS A 1 -35.16 -47.77 10.49
N GLU A 2 -34.11 -48.38 9.97
CA GLU A 2 -32.96 -48.81 10.77
C GLU A 2 -32.19 -47.56 11.23
N ARG A 3 -32.08 -47.37 12.54
CA ARG A 3 -31.24 -46.32 13.13
C ARG A 3 -29.80 -46.79 13.06
N LEU A 4 -29.03 -46.21 12.16
CA LEU A 4 -27.57 -46.37 12.13
C LEU A 4 -27.00 -45.72 13.40
N TYR A 5 -26.59 -46.53 14.38
CA TYR A 5 -25.78 -46.06 15.50
C TYR A 5 -24.32 -46.00 15.02
N PRO A 6 -23.72 -44.80 14.84
CA PRO A 6 -22.34 -44.71 14.38
C PRO A 6 -21.41 -45.29 15.44
N LYS A 7 -20.57 -46.25 15.05
CA LYS A 7 -19.58 -46.88 15.94
C LYS A 7 -18.41 -45.97 16.30
N THR A 8 -18.28 -44.82 15.62
CA THR A 8 -17.15 -43.90 15.78
C THR A 8 -17.60 -42.47 15.42
N VAL A 9 -17.28 -41.50 16.28
CA VAL A 9 -17.57 -40.09 16.06
C VAL A 9 -16.25 -39.33 15.95
N THR A 10 -15.95 -38.80 14.76
CA THR A 10 -14.67 -38.11 14.49
C THR A 10 -14.68 -36.66 14.94
N ALA A 11 -15.86 -36.03 15.03
CA ALA A 11 -16.01 -34.67 15.52
C ALA A 11 -17.43 -34.46 16.06
N ALA A 12 -17.55 -33.66 17.11
CA ALA A 12 -18.83 -33.24 17.67
C ALA A 12 -18.81 -31.73 17.92
N TYR A 13 -19.89 -31.05 17.54
CA TYR A 13 -20.07 -29.64 17.84
C TYR A 13 -20.85 -29.48 19.14
N VAL A 14 -20.27 -28.80 20.13
CA VAL A 14 -20.88 -28.63 21.46
C VAL A 14 -21.05 -27.15 21.75
N GLY A 15 -22.30 -26.71 21.88
CA GLY A 15 -22.64 -25.36 22.34
C GLY A 15 -22.70 -25.29 23.86
N LEU A 16 -22.10 -24.27 24.46
CA LEU A 16 -22.13 -24.04 25.92
C LEU A 16 -23.15 -22.96 26.28
N ALA A 17 -23.90 -23.16 27.36
CA ALA A 17 -24.85 -22.18 27.86
C ALA A 17 -24.18 -20.90 28.44
N SER A 18 -22.92 -21.01 28.87
CA SER A 18 -22.14 -19.90 29.42
C SER A 18 -20.77 -19.80 28.76
N LYS A 19 -20.45 -18.60 28.24
CA LYS A 19 -19.15 -18.29 27.61
C LYS A 19 -17.97 -18.41 28.59
N LEU A 20 -18.22 -18.20 29.89
CA LEU A 20 -17.21 -18.27 30.96
C LEU A 20 -16.70 -19.70 31.21
N SER A 21 -17.49 -20.72 30.86
CA SER A 21 -17.12 -22.13 31.05
C SER A 21 -16.30 -22.69 29.89
N LEU A 22 -16.16 -21.96 28.78
CA LEU A 22 -15.54 -22.42 27.54
C LEU A 22 -14.12 -22.95 27.73
N PHE A 23 -13.27 -22.19 28.42
CA PHE A 23 -11.88 -22.60 28.66
C PHE A 23 -11.76 -23.75 29.66
N LYS A 24 -12.66 -23.83 30.65
CA LYS A 24 -12.68 -24.92 31.63
C LYS A 24 -13.10 -26.23 30.98
N VAL A 25 -14.15 -26.21 30.16
CA VAL A 25 -14.61 -27.38 29.40
C VAL A 25 -13.58 -27.79 28.36
N SER A 26 -13.00 -26.84 27.63
CA SER A 26 -11.93 -27.13 26.66
C SER A 26 -10.71 -27.78 27.33
N ARG A 27 -10.28 -27.27 28.49
CA ARG A 27 -9.21 -27.90 29.28
C ARG A 27 -9.60 -29.31 29.75
N SER A 28 -10.79 -29.47 30.33
CA SER A 28 -11.26 -30.78 30.82
C SER A 28 -11.32 -31.84 29.71
N ILE A 29 -11.61 -31.45 28.46
CA ILE A 29 -11.60 -32.34 27.30
C ILE A 29 -10.17 -32.62 26.84
N ASN A 30 -9.29 -31.61 26.82
CA ASN A 30 -7.90 -31.75 26.39
C ASN A 30 -7.04 -32.57 27.38
N ASP A 31 -7.37 -32.53 28.67
CA ASP A 31 -6.68 -33.26 29.75
C ASP A 31 -7.35 -34.64 30.03
N TYR A 32 -8.24 -35.10 29.16
CA TYR A 32 -8.90 -36.40 29.31
C TYR A 32 -7.97 -37.52 28.80
N ASP A 33 -7.47 -38.35 29.72
CA ASP A 33 -6.44 -39.36 29.40
C ASP A 33 -6.99 -40.65 28.76
N GLU A 34 -8.29 -40.95 28.94
CA GLU A 34 -8.89 -42.22 28.49
C GLU A 34 -9.07 -42.29 26.96
N GLU A 35 -9.24 -41.15 26.29
CA GLU A 35 -9.38 -41.07 24.84
C GLU A 35 -8.61 -39.89 24.26
N ALA A 36 -7.99 -40.07 23.09
CA ALA A 36 -7.21 -39.04 22.39
C ALA A 36 -8.13 -37.99 21.71
N ILE A 37 -8.86 -37.22 22.52
CA ILE A 37 -9.76 -36.16 22.08
C ILE A 37 -9.13 -34.78 22.31
N ARG A 38 -9.48 -33.83 21.44
CA ARG A 38 -9.06 -32.43 21.59
C ARG A 38 -10.23 -31.49 21.38
N ALA A 39 -10.41 -30.57 22.32
CA ALA A 39 -11.32 -29.46 22.18
C ALA A 39 -10.62 -28.30 21.46
N VAL A 40 -11.19 -27.90 20.33
CA VAL A 40 -10.79 -26.71 19.58
C VAL A 40 -11.90 -25.68 19.68
N ILE A 41 -11.53 -24.43 19.94
CA ILE A 41 -12.48 -23.30 19.98
C ILE A 41 -12.42 -22.60 18.62
N PRO A 42 -13.42 -22.77 17.73
CA PRO A 42 -13.33 -22.28 16.36
C PRO A 42 -13.09 -20.77 16.30
N GLY A 43 -13.74 -19.99 17.17
CA GLY A 43 -13.59 -18.53 17.19
C GLY A 43 -12.17 -18.05 17.55
N VAL A 44 -11.47 -18.77 18.45
CA VAL A 44 -10.09 -18.43 18.82
C VAL A 44 -9.12 -18.81 17.71
N GLU A 45 -9.33 -19.97 17.07
CA GLU A 45 -8.49 -20.37 15.94
C GLU A 45 -8.69 -19.44 14.73
N LEU A 46 -9.92 -19.02 14.42
CA LEU A 46 -10.16 -18.00 13.39
C LEU A 46 -9.47 -16.67 13.75
N ALA A 47 -9.53 -16.23 15.00
CA ALA A 47 -8.86 -15.01 15.43
C ALA A 47 -7.32 -15.10 15.29
N LYS A 48 -6.72 -16.27 15.56
CA LYS A 48 -5.29 -16.51 15.32
C LYS A 48 -4.95 -16.41 13.84
N LEU A 49 -5.75 -17.01 12.95
CA LEU A 49 -5.57 -16.89 11.50
C LEU A 49 -5.62 -15.42 11.05
N TRP A 50 -6.61 -14.66 11.53
CA TRP A 50 -6.71 -13.22 11.24
C TRP A 50 -5.55 -12.40 11.80
N SER A 51 -5.01 -12.76 12.97
CA SER A 51 -3.83 -12.09 13.53
C SER A 51 -2.58 -12.25 12.67
N ILE A 52 -2.41 -13.42 12.04
CA ILE A 52 -1.31 -13.66 11.09
C ILE A 52 -1.48 -12.74 9.88
N VAL A 53 -2.69 -12.68 9.31
CA VAL A 53 -3.01 -11.78 8.19
C VAL A 53 -2.76 -10.31 8.55
N GLY A 54 -3.17 -9.87 9.74
CA GLY A 54 -2.93 -8.49 10.21
C GLY A 54 -1.45 -8.16 10.41
N THR A 55 -0.63 -9.14 10.81
CA THR A 55 0.82 -8.96 10.92
C THR A 55 1.44 -8.76 9.53
N VAL A 56 1.02 -9.56 8.56
CA VAL A 56 1.50 -9.46 7.17
C VAL A 56 1.14 -8.11 6.56
N ASP A 57 -0.09 -7.62 6.77
CA ASP A 57 -0.51 -6.29 6.31
C ASP A 57 0.37 -5.16 6.90
N SER A 58 0.74 -5.26 8.18
CA SER A 58 1.61 -4.30 8.84
C SER A 58 3.01 -4.24 8.20
N VAL A 59 3.56 -5.38 7.80
CA VAL A 59 4.84 -5.45 7.08
C VAL A 59 4.73 -4.83 5.70
N PHE A 60 3.67 -5.12 4.94
CA PHE A 60 3.44 -4.49 3.64
C PHE A 60 3.28 -2.98 3.73
N LYS A 61 2.58 -2.47 4.76
CA LYS A 61 2.47 -1.02 5.02
C LYS A 61 3.83 -0.38 5.27
N LEU A 62 4.68 -1.01 6.08
CA LEU A 62 6.05 -0.52 6.32
C LEU A 62 6.85 -0.47 5.01
N MET A 63 6.82 -1.54 4.22
CA MET A 63 7.51 -1.60 2.93
C MET A 63 7.01 -0.51 1.97
N ASN A 64 5.69 -0.29 1.92
CA ASN A 64 5.10 0.76 1.09
C ASN A 64 5.67 2.14 1.44
N TRP A 65 5.73 2.50 2.73
CA TRP A 65 6.30 3.77 3.17
C TRP A 65 7.78 3.93 2.80
N LEU A 66 8.57 2.85 2.91
CA LEU A 66 9.98 2.87 2.49
C LEU A 66 10.13 3.08 0.98
N ILE A 67 9.33 2.38 0.17
CA ILE A 67 9.34 2.50 -1.29
C ILE A 67 8.95 3.91 -1.72
N ILE A 68 7.92 4.49 -1.10
CA ILE A 68 7.52 5.88 -1.33
C ILE A 68 8.70 6.82 -1.02
N GLY A 69 9.36 6.64 0.12
CA GLY A 69 10.53 7.44 0.50
C GLY A 69 11.67 7.37 -0.52
N ILE A 70 12.03 6.16 -0.96
CA ILE A 70 13.07 5.94 -1.98
C ILE A 70 12.67 6.58 -3.31
N SER A 71 11.40 6.46 -3.70
CA SER A 71 10.87 7.03 -4.95
C SER A 71 10.94 8.55 -4.95
N LEU A 72 10.62 9.20 -3.83
CA LEU A 72 10.72 10.66 -3.67
C LEU A 72 12.18 11.12 -3.79
N ILE A 73 13.11 10.42 -3.16
CA ILE A 73 14.55 10.73 -3.26
C ILE A 73 15.01 10.58 -4.72
N SER A 74 14.65 9.46 -5.37
CA SER A 74 14.98 9.20 -6.77
C SER A 74 14.45 10.30 -7.70
N MET A 75 13.21 10.76 -7.48
CA MET A 75 12.62 11.85 -8.25
C MET A 75 13.38 13.18 -8.07
N VAL A 76 13.75 13.54 -6.84
CA VAL A 76 14.55 14.76 -6.57
C VAL A 76 15.92 14.66 -7.23
N THR A 77 16.58 13.51 -7.15
CA THR A 77 17.89 13.28 -7.79
C THR A 77 17.79 13.35 -9.32
N MET A 78 16.74 12.76 -9.90
CA MET A 78 16.52 12.77 -11.35
C MET A 78 16.26 14.18 -11.87
N THR A 79 15.42 14.95 -11.17
CA THR A 79 15.15 16.36 -11.52
C THR A 79 16.41 17.21 -11.38
N MET A 80 17.19 17.05 -10.31
CA MET A 80 18.49 17.72 -10.15
C MET A 80 19.46 17.42 -11.30
N THR A 81 19.64 16.15 -11.65
CA THR A 81 20.50 15.74 -12.78
C THR A 81 19.98 16.30 -14.12
N GLY A 82 18.66 16.34 -14.28
CA GLY A 82 17.99 16.97 -15.43
C GLY A 82 18.30 18.47 -15.53
N LEU A 83 18.32 19.18 -14.41
CA LEU A 83 18.65 20.60 -14.38
C LEU A 83 20.09 20.86 -14.81
N ASP A 84 21.04 20.07 -14.33
CA ASP A 84 22.45 20.24 -14.67
C ASP A 84 22.71 19.98 -16.16
N SER A 85 22.02 18.99 -16.76
CA SER A 85 22.09 18.72 -18.20
C SER A 85 21.35 19.74 -19.08
N ARG A 86 20.34 20.45 -18.55
CA ARG A 86 19.52 21.46 -19.27
C ARG A 86 19.87 22.90 -18.93
N THR A 87 20.98 23.15 -18.24
CA THR A 87 21.42 24.50 -17.85
C THR A 87 21.48 25.46 -19.04
N ARG A 88 21.85 24.97 -20.24
CA ARG A 88 21.88 25.77 -21.48
C ARG A 88 20.49 26.28 -21.89
N GLU A 89 19.45 25.47 -21.77
CA GLU A 89 18.07 25.85 -22.13
C GLU A 89 17.55 26.94 -21.18
N MET A 90 17.86 26.83 -19.88
CA MET A 90 17.46 27.82 -18.88
C MET A 90 18.12 29.18 -19.11
N THR A 91 19.39 29.20 -19.54
CA THR A 91 20.08 30.45 -19.91
C THR A 91 19.41 31.12 -21.11
N ILE A 92 18.99 30.34 -22.12
CA ILE A 92 18.26 30.87 -23.28
C ILE A 92 16.89 31.43 -22.86
N LEU A 93 16.13 30.69 -22.04
CA LEU A 93 14.84 31.17 -21.52
C LEU A 93 14.99 32.44 -20.68
N ARG A 94 16.07 32.57 -19.90
CA ARG A 94 16.41 33.83 -19.21
C ARG A 94 16.73 34.97 -20.18
N ALA A 95 17.47 34.72 -21.26
CA ALA A 95 17.75 35.73 -22.28
C ALA A 95 16.47 36.23 -22.96
N LEU A 96 15.42 35.39 -23.01
CA LEU A 96 14.07 35.74 -23.46
C LEU A 96 13.20 36.41 -22.38
N GLY A 97 13.75 36.69 -21.19
CA GLY A 97 13.05 37.41 -20.11
C GLY A 97 12.29 36.51 -19.12
N ALA A 98 12.55 35.21 -19.05
CA ALA A 98 11.94 34.34 -18.04
C ALA A 98 12.38 34.73 -16.62
N THR A 99 11.40 35.04 -15.76
CA THR A 99 11.66 35.33 -14.34
C THR A 99 12.04 34.05 -13.57
N PRO A 100 12.85 34.14 -12.50
CA PRO A 100 13.20 32.99 -11.65
C PRO A 100 11.98 32.19 -11.17
N SER A 101 10.85 32.86 -10.90
CA SER A 101 9.59 32.22 -10.50
C SER A 101 8.95 31.40 -11.62
N LYS A 102 9.05 31.84 -12.89
CA LYS A 102 8.55 31.07 -14.03
C LYS A 102 9.34 29.78 -14.22
N LEU A 103 10.66 29.84 -14.08
CA LEU A 103 11.53 28.66 -14.15
C LEU A 103 11.22 27.65 -13.03
N ALA A 104 11.03 28.13 -11.79
CA ALA A 104 10.62 27.27 -10.68
C ALA A 104 9.21 26.68 -10.87
N GLY A 105 8.27 27.47 -11.40
CA GLY A 105 6.91 27.01 -11.73
C GLY A 105 6.88 25.95 -12.82
N MET A 106 7.80 25.99 -13.78
CA MET A 106 7.93 24.97 -14.82
C MET A 106 8.32 23.60 -14.23
N ILE A 107 9.24 23.56 -13.26
CA ILE A 107 9.67 22.33 -12.57
C ILE A 107 8.54 21.76 -11.71
N MET A 108 7.79 22.64 -11.03
CA MET A 108 6.59 22.25 -10.30
C MET A 108 5.57 21.59 -11.22
N MET A 109 5.33 22.18 -12.40
CA MET A 109 4.39 21.65 -13.39
C MET A 109 4.87 20.32 -13.98
N GLU A 110 6.16 20.19 -14.30
CA GLU A 110 6.76 18.94 -14.77
C GLU A 110 6.56 17.83 -13.73
N THR A 111 6.86 18.12 -12.46
CA THR A 111 6.71 17.15 -11.37
C THR A 111 5.25 16.78 -11.13
N ALA A 112 4.34 17.75 -11.21
CA ALA A 112 2.90 17.52 -11.11
C ALA A 112 2.40 16.59 -12.22
N LEU A 113 2.82 16.84 -13.47
CA LEU A 113 2.46 16.01 -14.62
C LEU A 113 3.00 14.58 -14.47
N ILE A 114 4.26 14.42 -14.10
CA ILE A 114 4.86 13.10 -13.85
C ILE A 114 4.06 12.37 -12.77
N SER A 115 3.74 13.03 -11.65
CA SER A 115 3.00 12.43 -10.53
C SER A 115 1.61 11.94 -10.95
N VAL A 116 0.85 12.77 -11.69
CA VAL A 116 -0.50 12.43 -12.16
C VAL A 116 -0.46 11.25 -13.14
N VAL A 117 0.50 11.26 -14.08
CA VAL A 117 0.68 10.15 -15.04
C VAL A 117 1.08 8.87 -14.32
N SER A 118 2.02 8.92 -13.38
CA SER A 118 2.45 7.76 -12.60
C SER A 118 1.30 7.13 -11.82
N ILE A 119 0.45 7.93 -11.16
CA ILE A 119 -0.71 7.41 -10.44
C ILE A 119 -1.74 6.80 -11.39
N SER A 120 -2.03 7.46 -12.50
CA SER A 120 -2.97 6.96 -13.49
C SER A 120 -2.50 5.61 -14.05
N LEU A 121 -1.20 5.48 -14.33
CA LEU A 121 -0.57 4.24 -14.78
C LEU A 121 -0.60 3.17 -13.68
N ALA A 122 -0.30 3.52 -12.43
CA ALA A 122 -0.31 2.60 -11.30
C ALA A 122 -1.70 2.01 -11.07
N ILE A 123 -2.75 2.85 -11.08
CA ILE A 123 -4.15 2.39 -10.99
C ILE A 123 -4.45 1.42 -12.13
N GLY A 124 -4.14 1.80 -13.38
CA GLY A 124 -4.39 0.95 -14.54
C GLY A 124 -3.68 -0.40 -14.43
N LEU A 125 -2.41 -0.40 -14.02
CA LEU A 125 -1.59 -1.59 -13.91
C LEU A 125 -2.06 -2.53 -12.79
N VAL A 126 -2.39 -1.98 -11.61
CA VAL A 126 -2.98 -2.78 -10.51
C VAL A 126 -4.27 -3.44 -10.98
N ARG A 127 -5.17 -2.68 -11.64
CA ARG A 127 -6.44 -3.22 -12.11
C ARG A 127 -6.28 -4.30 -13.17
N LEU A 128 -5.36 -4.10 -14.12
CA LEU A 128 -5.06 -5.11 -15.15
C LEU A 128 -4.50 -6.39 -14.52
N LEU A 129 -3.59 -6.27 -13.56
CA LEU A 129 -3.03 -7.42 -12.86
C LEU A 129 -4.07 -8.14 -12.01
N THR A 130 -4.91 -7.40 -11.26
CA THR A 130 -5.99 -8.00 -10.48
C THR A 130 -6.97 -8.73 -11.39
N TRP A 131 -7.37 -8.13 -12.51
CA TRP A 131 -8.24 -8.78 -13.49
C TRP A 131 -7.63 -10.07 -14.05
N GLY A 132 -6.34 -10.05 -14.44
CA GLY A 132 -5.66 -11.22 -14.98
C GLY A 132 -5.36 -12.33 -13.96
N THR A 133 -5.36 -12.01 -12.66
CA THR A 133 -5.04 -12.98 -11.59
C THR A 133 -6.23 -13.41 -10.76
N ALA A 134 -7.38 -12.73 -10.89
CA ALA A 134 -8.58 -12.99 -10.07
C ALA A 134 -9.03 -14.45 -10.14
N ASP A 135 -9.08 -15.04 -11.34
CA ASP A 135 -9.52 -16.43 -11.52
C ASP A 135 -8.55 -17.42 -10.88
N ILE A 136 -7.24 -17.20 -11.04
CA ILE A 136 -6.19 -18.06 -10.48
C ILE A 136 -6.27 -18.04 -8.95
N VAL A 137 -6.37 -16.84 -8.36
CA VAL A 137 -6.47 -16.68 -6.91
C VAL A 137 -7.76 -17.29 -6.37
N SER A 138 -8.88 -17.15 -7.09
CA SER A 138 -10.16 -17.71 -6.66
C SER A 138 -10.14 -19.24 -6.59
N GLN A 139 -9.45 -19.90 -7.52
CA GLN A 139 -9.33 -21.36 -7.56
C GLN A 139 -8.42 -21.91 -6.45
N TRP A 140 -7.32 -21.21 -6.17
CA TRP A 140 -6.32 -21.68 -5.20
C TRP A 140 -6.66 -21.29 -3.76
N ALA A 141 -7.12 -20.07 -3.55
CA ALA A 141 -7.39 -19.53 -2.21
C ALA A 141 -8.87 -19.62 -1.81
N GLY A 142 -9.78 -19.89 -2.75
CA GLY A 142 -11.23 -19.86 -2.49
C GLY A 142 -11.78 -18.45 -2.20
N ILE A 143 -10.97 -17.41 -2.42
CA ILE A 143 -11.32 -16.01 -2.16
C ILE A 143 -11.80 -15.38 -3.47
N ARG A 144 -13.03 -14.86 -3.49
CA ARG A 144 -13.54 -14.07 -4.62
C ARG A 144 -13.05 -12.63 -4.47
N ILE A 145 -12.24 -12.18 -5.41
CA ILE A 145 -11.83 -10.78 -5.52
C ILE A 145 -12.93 -10.04 -6.29
N GLU A 146 -13.66 -9.18 -5.61
CA GLU A 146 -14.58 -8.26 -6.28
C GLU A 146 -13.81 -7.03 -6.78
N LEU A 147 -13.94 -6.73 -8.08
CA LEU A 147 -13.46 -5.47 -8.63
C LEU A 147 -14.41 -4.35 -8.18
N SER A 148 -14.16 -3.80 -6.99
CA SER A 148 -14.84 -2.59 -6.52
C SER A 148 -14.28 -1.35 -7.19
N TRP A 149 -15.08 -0.27 -7.30
CA TRP A 149 -14.56 1.03 -7.72
C TRP A 149 -13.58 1.60 -6.68
N ILE A 150 -12.75 2.57 -7.07
CA ILE A 150 -11.76 3.18 -6.17
C ILE A 150 -12.46 3.73 -4.94
N ALA A 151 -12.05 3.23 -3.77
CA ALA A 151 -12.63 3.63 -2.51
C ALA A 151 -12.07 5.00 -2.06
N ALA A 152 -12.81 5.71 -1.21
CA ALA A 152 -12.46 7.09 -0.83
C ALA A 152 -11.13 7.18 -0.07
N ASP A 153 -10.81 6.16 0.72
CA ASP A 153 -9.55 5.97 1.44
C ASP A 153 -8.36 5.72 0.50
N GLU A 154 -8.55 4.91 -0.55
CA GLU A 154 -7.55 4.74 -1.62
C GLU A 154 -7.27 6.08 -2.31
N LEU A 155 -8.32 6.82 -2.64
CA LEU A 155 -8.19 8.13 -3.28
C LEU A 155 -7.41 9.12 -2.40
N LEU A 156 -7.70 9.14 -1.10
CA LEU A 156 -7.00 9.99 -0.13
C LEU A 156 -5.52 9.61 -0.01
N THR A 157 -5.21 8.32 -0.03
CA THR A 157 -3.83 7.82 -0.03
C THR A 157 -3.09 8.26 -1.30
N LEU A 158 -3.69 8.11 -2.47
CA LEU A 158 -3.09 8.54 -3.74
C LEU A 158 -2.81 10.04 -3.76
N TRP A 159 -3.76 10.87 -3.34
CA TRP A 159 -3.56 12.32 -3.25
C TRP A 159 -2.48 12.71 -2.24
N SER A 160 -2.34 11.96 -1.14
CA SER A 160 -1.26 12.19 -0.17
C SER A 160 0.12 11.97 -0.80
N ILE A 161 0.26 10.99 -1.71
CA ILE A 161 1.51 10.71 -2.42
C ILE A 161 1.82 11.84 -3.42
N VAL A 162 0.81 12.34 -4.16
CA VAL A 162 0.99 13.52 -5.03
C VAL A 162 1.46 14.72 -4.21
N ALA A 163 0.79 14.99 -3.09
CA ALA A 163 1.14 16.11 -2.23
C ALA A 163 2.57 15.97 -1.69
N ALA A 164 2.98 14.78 -1.25
CA ALA A 164 4.34 14.51 -0.81
C ALA A 164 5.38 14.72 -1.94
N GLY A 165 5.06 14.29 -3.16
CA GLY A 165 5.89 14.53 -4.35
C GLY A 165 6.06 16.02 -4.66
N LEU A 166 4.96 16.77 -4.66
CA LEU A 166 5.00 18.22 -4.86
C LEU A 166 5.82 18.93 -3.78
N ILE A 167 5.62 18.56 -2.50
CA ILE A 167 6.40 19.11 -1.39
C ILE A 167 7.89 18.80 -1.56
N ALA A 168 8.24 17.56 -1.91
CA ALA A 168 9.63 17.17 -2.16
C ALA A 168 10.26 17.97 -3.33
N SER A 169 9.47 18.27 -4.36
CA SER A 169 9.92 19.04 -5.53
C SER A 169 10.16 20.53 -5.25
N LEU A 170 9.74 21.05 -4.08
CA LEU A 170 10.07 22.42 -3.66
C LEU A 170 11.58 22.61 -3.48
N ILE A 171 12.31 21.54 -3.16
CA ILE A 171 13.76 21.56 -3.00
C ILE A 171 14.46 21.95 -4.33
N PRO A 172 14.30 21.19 -5.44
CA PRO A 172 14.90 21.58 -6.72
C PRO A 172 14.33 22.89 -7.28
N ALA A 173 13.04 23.17 -7.09
CA ALA A 173 12.43 24.42 -7.54
C ALA A 173 13.04 25.67 -6.85
N SER A 174 13.25 25.61 -5.53
CA SER A 174 13.92 26.68 -4.78
C SER A 174 15.38 26.83 -5.19
N MET A 175 16.06 25.72 -5.48
CA MET A 175 17.44 25.74 -5.97
C MET A 175 17.55 26.50 -7.30
N VAL A 176 16.64 26.27 -8.24
CA VAL A 176 16.60 26.98 -9.52
C VAL A 176 16.29 28.46 -9.33
N TYR A 177 15.35 28.79 -8.45
CA TYR A 177 15.06 30.17 -8.09
C TYR A 177 16.30 30.92 -7.60
N LYS A 178 17.08 30.30 -6.68
CA LYS A 178 18.32 30.88 -6.14
C LYS A 178 19.43 30.96 -7.19
N ARG A 179 19.70 29.89 -7.95
CA ARG A 179 20.72 29.87 -9.02
C ARG A 179 20.45 30.96 -10.06
N SER A 180 19.19 31.15 -10.41
CA SER A 180 18.74 32.17 -11.36
C SER A 180 18.95 33.59 -10.80
N LEU A 181 18.63 33.86 -9.54
CA LEU A 181 18.87 35.18 -8.93
C LEU A 181 20.35 35.58 -8.91
N HIS A 182 21.24 34.67 -8.53
CA HIS A 182 22.67 34.97 -8.39
C HIS A 182 23.36 35.26 -9.74
N GLN A 183 22.89 34.66 -10.83
CA GLN A 183 23.37 34.96 -12.19
C GLN A 183 22.88 36.32 -12.74
N GLY A 184 21.97 37.01 -12.05
CA GLY A 184 21.52 38.35 -12.43
C GLY A 184 22.44 39.50 -12.02
N PHE A 185 23.41 39.27 -11.12
CA PHE A 185 24.25 40.31 -10.52
C PHE A 185 25.73 40.27 -10.97
N SER A 186 26.11 39.41 -11.93
CA SER A 186 27.48 39.34 -12.46
C SER A 186 27.63 39.96 -13.86
N SER A 187 26.79 40.95 -14.18
CA SER A 187 26.91 41.78 -15.39
C SER A 187 27.60 43.10 -15.06
#